data_AF-A0A943DY70-F1
#
_entry.id   AF-A0A943DY70-F1
#
_cell.length_a   1.000
_cell.length_b   1.000
_cell.length_c   1.000
_cell.angle_alpha   90.00
_cell.angle_beta   90.00
_cell.angle_gamma   90.00
#
_symmetry.space_group_name_H-M   'P 1'
#
loop_
_entity.id
_entity.type
_entity.pdbx_description
1 polymer ?
#
loop_
_entity_poly.entity_id
_entity_poly.type
_entity_poly.pdbx_seq_one_letter_code
_entity_poly.pdbx_strand_id
1 'polypeptide(L)'
;MPLSLIGTICGWLYFVSEHASEALAHAIGERPVVKAMLAGLALAICGTVLPYTMFAGETQADVLMETYLTIPAGVLIATGLVKAMLTPALINLGWRGGHFFPVIFSGVSLGYGLAILTGADPVFCVAVCTASTMGAVMRQPVMVVGLLLMCFPLKGIVCMIIAAVIAAGIPLPKPLRK
;
A
#
# COMPACT_ATOMS: atom_id res chain seq x y z
N MET A 1 -14.79 -9.14 6.30
CA MET A 1 -15.62 -8.29 5.42
C MET A 1 -15.40 -6.78 5.61
N PRO A 2 -15.35 -6.20 6.84
CA PRO A 2 -14.99 -4.77 6.97
C PRO A 2 -13.52 -4.47 6.59
N LEU A 3 -12.59 -5.39 6.89
CA LEU A 3 -11.16 -5.23 6.58
C LEU A 3 -10.86 -5.14 5.07
N SER A 4 -11.59 -5.89 4.24
CA SER A 4 -11.43 -5.86 2.78
C SER A 4 -11.93 -4.55 2.17
N LEU A 5 -12.92 -3.89 2.79
CA LEU A 5 -13.37 -2.56 2.38
C LEU A 5 -12.28 -1.52 2.63
N ILE A 6 -11.61 -1.58 3.78
CA ILE A 6 -10.52 -0.66 4.11
C ILE A 6 -9.32 -0.83 3.17
N GLY A 7 -8.94 -2.08 2.87
CA GLY A 7 -7.89 -2.34 1.87
C GLY A 7 -8.28 -1.91 0.45
N THR A 8 -9.56 -2.03 0.08
CA THR A 8 -10.07 -1.50 -1.20
C THR A 8 -10.01 0.03 -1.23
N ILE A 9 -10.39 0.71 -0.15
CA ILE A 9 -10.30 2.18 -0.03
C ILE A 9 -8.83 2.62 -0.15
N CYS A 10 -7.90 1.90 0.46
CA CYS A 10 -6.47 2.18 0.30
C CYS A 10 -6.02 2.02 -1.16
N GLY A 11 -6.48 0.95 -1.83
CA GLY A 11 -6.26 0.77 -3.27
C GLY A 11 -6.83 1.92 -4.12
N TRP A 12 -8.00 2.45 -3.79
CA TRP A 12 -8.54 3.63 -4.47
C TRP A 12 -7.70 4.89 -4.23
N LEU A 13 -7.25 5.13 -3.00
CA LEU A 13 -6.36 6.24 -2.68
C LEU A 13 -5.04 6.17 -3.45
N TYR A 14 -4.52 4.95 -3.66
CA TYR A 14 -3.36 4.70 -4.51
C TYR A 14 -3.60 5.20 -5.94
N PHE A 15 -4.70 4.81 -6.58
CA PHE A 15 -5.04 5.26 -7.94
C PHE A 15 -5.28 6.77 -8.04
N VAL A 16 -5.91 7.37 -7.03
CA VAL A 16 -6.09 8.83 -6.98
C VAL A 16 -4.73 9.53 -6.93
N SER A 17 -3.81 9.04 -6.10
CA SER A 17 -2.45 9.58 -6.00
C SER A 17 -1.68 9.39 -7.32
N GLU A 18 -1.84 8.24 -7.96
CA GLU A 18 -1.26 7.96 -9.28
C GLU A 18 -1.73 8.96 -10.33
N HIS A 19 -3.04 9.18 -10.44
CA HIS A 19 -3.59 10.12 -11.42
C HIS A 19 -3.17 11.57 -11.14
N ALA A 20 -3.19 11.97 -9.87
CA ALA A 20 -2.75 13.30 -9.44
C ALA A 20 -1.25 13.53 -9.72
N SER A 21 -0.43 12.53 -9.47
CA SER A 21 1.02 12.60 -9.71
C SER A 21 1.38 12.52 -11.19
N GLU A 22 0.65 11.76 -12.00
CA GLU A 22 0.77 11.83 -13.47
C GLU A 22 0.40 13.22 -13.99
N ALA A 23 -0.72 13.79 -13.55
CA ALA A 23 -1.14 15.14 -13.94
C ALA A 23 -0.08 16.19 -13.54
N LEU A 24 0.46 16.08 -12.32
CA LEU A 24 1.54 16.94 -11.85
C LEU A 24 2.83 16.75 -12.65
N ALA A 25 3.21 15.50 -12.95
CA ALA A 25 4.39 15.19 -13.74
C ALA A 25 4.25 15.67 -15.19
N HIS A 26 3.05 15.63 -15.76
CA HIS A 26 2.75 16.22 -17.07
C HIS A 26 2.80 17.75 -17.03
N ALA A 27 2.22 18.38 -16.00
CA ALA A 27 2.26 19.84 -15.83
C ALA A 27 3.69 20.38 -15.67
N ILE A 28 4.58 19.63 -15.01
CA ILE A 28 6.00 20.00 -14.84
C ILE A 28 6.81 19.85 -16.14
N GLY A 29 6.35 19.01 -17.09
CA GLY A 29 7.02 18.77 -18.37
C GLY A 29 8.34 17.99 -18.25
N GLU A 30 9.24 18.15 -19.21
CA GLU A 30 10.53 17.44 -19.27
C GLU A 30 11.62 18.09 -18.39
N ARG A 31 11.29 18.36 -17.12
CA ARG A 31 12.25 18.89 -16.13
C ARG A 31 12.62 17.82 -15.11
N PRO A 32 13.51 16.86 -15.44
CA PRO A 32 13.79 15.70 -14.60
C PRO A 32 14.35 16.10 -13.23
N VAL A 33 15.16 17.16 -13.15
CA VAL A 33 15.71 17.67 -11.89
C VAL A 33 14.63 18.19 -10.94
N VAL A 34 13.64 18.92 -11.46
CA VAL A 34 12.53 19.48 -10.65
C VAL A 34 11.66 18.35 -10.12
N LYS A 35 11.37 17.33 -10.94
CA LYS A 35 10.60 16.16 -10.52
C LYS A 35 11.34 15.38 -9.43
N ALA A 36 12.64 15.15 -9.59
CA ALA A 36 13.46 14.49 -8.58
C ALA A 36 13.55 15.29 -7.26
N MET A 37 13.66 16.62 -7.32
CA MET A 37 13.66 17.46 -6.12
C MET A 37 12.31 17.43 -5.39
N LEU A 38 11.19 17.47 -6.12
CA LEU A 38 9.85 17.34 -5.53
C LEU A 38 9.62 15.97 -4.90
N ALA A 39 10.05 14.89 -5.58
CA ALA A 39 9.98 13.53 -5.06
C ALA A 39 10.84 13.38 -3.79
N GLY A 40 12.08 13.88 -3.82
CA GLY A 40 12.98 13.86 -2.67
C GLY A 40 12.47 14.70 -1.50
N LEU A 41 11.88 15.87 -1.76
CA LEU A 41 11.28 16.72 -0.73
C LEU A 41 10.05 16.05 -0.11
N ALA A 42 9.16 15.48 -0.93
CA ALA A 42 7.99 14.74 -0.45
C ALA A 42 8.42 13.56 0.42
N LEU A 43 9.42 12.77 -0.02
CA LEU A 43 9.94 11.67 0.80
C LEU A 43 10.60 12.18 2.08
N ALA A 44 11.36 13.28 2.04
CA ALA A 44 12.01 13.83 3.22
C ALA A 44 10.97 14.30 4.26
N ILE A 45 9.95 15.04 3.83
CA ILE A 45 8.87 15.50 4.73
C ILE A 45 8.14 14.28 5.32
N CYS A 46 7.71 13.32 4.49
CA CYS A 46 7.03 12.14 4.97
C CYS A 46 7.91 11.26 5.87
N GLY A 47 9.20 11.13 5.56
CA GLY A 47 10.18 10.36 6.33
C GLY A 47 10.52 10.99 7.68
N THR A 48 10.47 12.33 7.80
CA THR A 48 10.65 13.02 9.10
C THR A 48 9.48 12.82 10.04
N VAL A 49 8.25 12.72 9.53
CA VAL A 49 7.04 12.54 10.34
C VAL A 49 6.76 11.05 10.60
N LEU A 50 7.02 10.19 9.61
CA LEU A 50 6.83 8.74 9.69
C LEU A 50 8.07 8.01 9.11
N PRO A 51 9.08 7.69 9.94
CA PRO A 51 10.33 7.07 9.48
C PRO A 51 10.12 5.71 8.79
N TYR A 52 9.04 5.00 9.15
CA TYR A 52 8.66 3.73 8.51
C TYR A 52 8.14 3.86 7.07
N THR A 53 7.89 5.09 6.58
CA THR A 53 7.55 5.31 5.16
C THR A 53 8.77 5.26 4.26
N MET A 54 9.97 5.54 4.78
CA MET A 54 11.23 5.48 4.05
C MET A 54 11.56 4.03 3.68
N PHE A 55 12.19 3.79 2.52
CA PHE A 55 12.59 2.47 1.99
C PHE A 55 11.48 1.55 1.43
N ALA A 56 11.88 0.44 0.79
CA ALA A 56 11.00 -0.47 0.07
C ALA A 56 9.99 -1.23 0.97
N GLY A 57 10.23 -1.29 2.29
CA GLY A 57 9.33 -1.94 3.23
C GLY A 57 9.61 -3.41 3.51
N GLU A 58 10.46 -4.09 2.74
CA GLU A 58 10.69 -5.54 2.88
C GLU A 58 11.27 -5.91 4.26
N THR A 59 12.46 -5.43 4.58
CA THR A 59 13.08 -5.65 5.91
C THR A 59 12.31 -5.00 7.05
N GLN A 60 11.54 -3.95 6.75
CA GLN A 60 10.74 -3.24 7.72
C GLN A 60 9.46 -4.01 8.08
N ALA A 61 8.92 -4.81 7.18
CA ALA A 61 7.74 -5.65 7.44
C ALA A 61 8.04 -6.67 8.54
N ASP A 62 9.23 -7.27 8.51
CA ASP A 62 9.69 -8.22 9.54
C ASP A 62 9.87 -7.52 10.89
N VAL A 63 10.54 -6.36 10.92
CA VAL A 63 10.68 -5.56 12.15
C VAL A 63 9.32 -5.12 12.70
N LEU A 64 8.37 -4.79 11.81
CA LEU A 64 7.02 -4.41 12.20
C LEU A 64 6.26 -5.59 12.83
N MET A 65 6.49 -6.81 12.35
CA MET A 65 5.88 -8.01 12.95
C MET A 65 6.29 -8.20 14.42
N GLU A 66 7.51 -7.83 14.80
CA GLU A 66 7.96 -7.91 16.19
C GLU A 66 7.55 -6.70 17.03
N THR A 67 7.43 -5.52 16.39
CA THR A 67 7.32 -4.24 17.10
C THR A 67 5.92 -3.59 17.01
N TYR A 68 4.97 -4.17 16.26
CA TYR A 68 3.67 -3.53 16.00
C TYR A 68 2.89 -3.16 17.27
N LEU A 69 3.03 -3.92 18.36
CA LEU A 69 2.35 -3.63 19.64
C LEU A 69 2.87 -2.37 20.34
N THR A 70 4.11 -1.95 20.05
CA THR A 70 4.67 -0.72 20.64
C THR A 70 4.34 0.52 19.82
N ILE A 71 3.75 0.35 18.63
CA ILE A 71 3.39 1.43 17.72
C ILE A 71 1.87 1.65 17.81
N PRO A 72 1.40 2.87 18.05
CA PRO A 72 -0.03 3.14 18.09
C PRO A 72 -0.70 2.82 16.75
N ALA A 73 -1.86 2.17 16.79
CA ALA A 73 -2.62 1.73 15.61
C ALA A 73 -2.82 2.82 14.55
N GLY A 74 -3.06 4.06 14.99
CA GLY A 74 -3.23 5.20 14.09
C GLY A 74 -1.97 5.52 13.27
N VAL A 75 -0.78 5.36 13.85
CA VAL A 75 0.50 5.58 13.15
C VAL A 75 0.75 4.47 12.13
N LEU A 76 0.39 3.22 12.43
CA LEU A 76 0.49 2.11 11.48
C LEU A 76 -0.42 2.32 10.27
N ILE A 77 -1.68 2.71 10.52
CA ILE A 77 -2.64 3.02 9.44
C ILE A 77 -2.15 4.20 8.60
N ALA A 78 -1.71 5.29 9.26
CA ALA A 78 -1.17 6.45 8.57
C ALA A 78 0.07 6.10 7.74
N THR A 79 0.98 5.28 8.27
CA THR A 79 2.16 4.80 7.54
C THR A 79 1.76 4.06 6.27
N GLY A 80 0.80 3.13 6.38
CA GLY A 80 0.33 2.37 5.23
C GLY A 80 -0.32 3.25 4.17
N LEU A 81 -1.18 4.18 4.57
CA LEU A 81 -1.83 5.12 3.63
C LEU A 81 -0.83 6.04 2.94
N VAL A 82 0.06 6.67 3.72
CA VAL A 82 1.07 7.60 3.21
C VAL A 82 2.01 6.88 2.26
N LYS A 83 2.47 5.67 2.59
CA LYS A 83 3.34 4.88 1.71
C LYS A 83 2.62 4.46 0.41
N ALA A 84 1.35 4.06 0.49
CA ALA A 84 0.55 3.78 -0.71
C ALA A 84 0.44 5.00 -1.62
N MET A 85 0.27 6.20 -1.08
CA MET A 85 0.18 7.42 -1.88
C MET A 85 1.53 7.89 -2.43
N LEU A 86 2.61 7.77 -1.64
CA LEU A 86 3.97 8.12 -2.06
C LEU A 86 4.47 7.25 -3.21
N THR A 87 4.17 5.96 -3.19
CA THR A 87 4.72 5.00 -4.17
C THR A 87 4.48 5.43 -5.63
N PRO A 88 3.23 5.68 -6.09
CA PRO A 88 2.99 6.15 -7.44
C PRO A 88 3.47 7.59 -7.64
N ALA A 89 3.41 8.44 -6.60
CA ALA A 89 3.88 9.82 -6.69
C ALA A 89 5.38 9.92 -7.02
N LEU A 90 6.20 9.13 -6.33
CA LEU A 90 7.65 9.09 -6.54
C LEU A 90 8.00 8.49 -7.91
N ILE A 91 7.29 7.44 -8.34
CA ILE A 91 7.56 6.77 -9.61
C ILE A 91 7.14 7.63 -10.80
N ASN A 92 5.98 8.30 -10.73
CA ASN A 92 5.55 9.25 -11.77
C ASN A 92 6.43 10.50 -11.84
N LEU A 93 7.07 10.88 -10.73
CA LEU A 93 8.09 11.93 -10.69
C LEU A 93 9.48 11.44 -11.15
N GLY A 94 9.60 10.23 -11.69
CA GLY A 94 10.82 9.73 -12.33
C GLY A 94 11.81 9.05 -11.38
N TRP A 95 11.41 8.73 -10.14
CA TRP A 95 12.24 7.91 -9.27
C TRP A 95 12.19 6.44 -9.70
N ARG A 96 13.36 5.82 -9.89
CA ARG A 96 13.46 4.40 -10.21
C ARG A 96 13.10 3.53 -9.00
N GLY A 97 12.04 2.74 -9.13
CA GLY A 97 11.57 1.80 -8.12
C GLY A 97 10.39 0.98 -8.63
N GLY A 98 10.04 -0.08 -7.91
CA GLY A 98 8.86 -0.90 -8.18
C GLY A 98 7.72 -0.59 -7.21
N HIS A 99 6.49 -0.91 -7.61
CA HIS A 99 5.29 -0.66 -6.82
C HIS A 99 4.92 -1.82 -5.88
N PHE A 100 5.47 -3.02 -6.10
CA PHE A 100 5.07 -4.24 -5.40
C PHE A 100 5.34 -4.21 -3.89
N PHE A 101 6.60 -4.09 -3.49
CA PHE A 101 7.00 -4.13 -2.07
C PHE A 101 6.41 -2.97 -1.24
N PRO A 102 6.38 -1.71 -1.73
CA PRO A 102 5.76 -0.63 -0.97
C PRO A 102 4.25 -0.83 -0.75
N VAL A 103 3.54 -1.41 -1.71
CA VAL A 103 2.11 -1.72 -1.60
C VAL A 103 1.87 -2.89 -0.65
N ILE A 104 2.72 -3.91 -0.66
CA ILE A 104 2.68 -5.00 0.31
C ILE A 104 2.87 -4.45 1.73
N PHE A 105 3.93 -3.66 1.96
CA PHE A 105 4.18 -3.06 3.26
C PHE A 105 3.06 -2.13 3.73
N SER A 106 2.43 -1.41 2.79
CA SER A 106 1.24 -0.61 3.10
C SER A 106 0.09 -1.48 3.61
N GLY A 107 -0.19 -2.59 2.92
CA GLY A 107 -1.19 -3.57 3.34
C GLY A 107 -0.88 -4.21 4.70
N VAL A 108 0.40 -4.51 4.95
CA VAL A 108 0.88 -5.05 6.23
C VAL A 108 0.70 -4.04 7.37
N SER A 109 1.10 -2.79 7.16
CA SER A 109 0.96 -1.71 8.15
C SER A 109 -0.50 -1.44 8.48
N LEU A 110 -1.37 -1.42 7.46
CA LEU A 110 -2.82 -1.30 7.65
C LEU A 110 -3.40 -2.48 8.42
N GLY A 111 -2.98 -3.71 8.07
CA GLY A 111 -3.43 -4.92 8.73
C GLY A 111 -3.07 -4.96 10.22
N TYR A 112 -1.84 -4.60 10.59
CA TYR A 112 -1.44 -4.52 12.00
C TYR A 112 -2.19 -3.42 12.75
N GLY A 113 -2.35 -2.23 12.16
CA GLY A 113 -3.12 -1.15 12.78
C GLY A 113 -4.58 -1.55 13.02
N LEU A 114 -5.20 -2.24 12.07
CA LEU A 114 -6.57 -2.75 12.20
C LEU A 114 -6.67 -3.92 13.17
N ALA A 115 -5.65 -4.78 13.26
CA ALA A 115 -5.60 -5.85 14.26
C ALA A 115 -5.63 -5.27 15.68
N ILE A 116 -4.86 -4.22 15.94
CA ILE A 116 -4.85 -3.53 17.24
C ILE A 116 -6.22 -2.88 17.53
N LEU A 117 -6.84 -2.24 16.55
CA LEU A 117 -8.15 -1.58 16.71
C LEU A 117 -9.32 -2.54 16.91
N THR A 118 -9.27 -3.70 16.24
CA THR A 118 -10.37 -4.68 16.24
C THR A 118 -10.16 -5.81 17.25
N GLY A 119 -8.94 -5.97 17.78
CA GLY A 119 -8.57 -7.11 18.62
C GLY A 119 -8.56 -8.46 17.89
N ALA A 120 -8.64 -8.45 16.55
CA ALA A 120 -8.65 -9.65 15.74
C ALA A 120 -7.22 -10.21 15.52
N ASP A 121 -7.14 -11.45 15.05
CA ASP A 121 -5.86 -12.09 14.76
C ASP A 121 -5.03 -11.24 13.77
N PRO A 122 -3.80 -10.84 14.15
CA PRO A 122 -3.00 -9.91 13.36
C PRO A 122 -2.54 -10.53 12.04
N VAL A 123 -2.26 -11.84 12.01
CA VAL A 123 -1.85 -12.55 10.79
C VAL A 123 -3.00 -12.54 9.78
N PHE A 124 -4.24 -12.77 10.25
CA PHE A 124 -5.43 -12.68 9.43
C PHE A 124 -5.68 -11.26 8.90
N CYS A 125 -5.56 -10.24 9.76
CA CYS A 125 -5.79 -8.84 9.35
C CYS A 125 -4.77 -8.39 8.31
N VAL A 126 -3.49 -8.68 8.53
CA VAL A 126 -2.39 -8.40 7.60
C VAL A 126 -2.61 -9.12 6.28
N ALA A 127 -2.93 -10.40 6.30
CA ALA A 127 -3.19 -11.19 5.10
C ALA A 127 -4.34 -10.61 4.27
N VAL A 128 -5.47 -10.30 4.90
CA VAL A 128 -6.67 -9.76 4.21
C VAL A 128 -6.44 -8.33 3.70
N CYS A 129 -5.81 -7.46 4.48
CA CYS A 129 -5.51 -6.08 4.08
C CYS A 129 -4.47 -6.03 2.97
N THR A 130 -3.43 -6.85 3.02
CA THR A 130 -2.44 -6.95 1.95
C THR A 130 -3.06 -7.52 0.68
N ALA A 131 -3.86 -8.59 0.79
CA ALA A 131 -4.56 -9.19 -0.35
C ALA A 131 -5.54 -8.23 -1.03
N SER A 132 -6.31 -7.47 -0.25
CA SER A 132 -7.26 -6.49 -0.80
C SER A 132 -6.53 -5.29 -1.41
N THR A 133 -5.49 -4.76 -0.77
CA THR A 133 -4.73 -3.62 -1.32
C THR A 133 -4.00 -4.01 -2.61
N MET A 134 -3.32 -5.16 -2.62
CA MET A 134 -2.65 -5.69 -3.82
C MET A 134 -3.66 -6.11 -4.90
N GLY A 135 -4.79 -6.70 -4.53
CA GLY A 135 -5.88 -7.05 -5.46
C GLY A 135 -6.47 -5.81 -6.15
N ALA A 136 -6.68 -4.74 -5.38
CA ALA A 136 -7.16 -3.47 -5.91
C ALA A 136 -6.13 -2.84 -6.87
N VAL A 137 -4.86 -2.75 -6.47
CA VAL A 137 -3.80 -2.08 -7.25
C VAL A 137 -3.39 -2.89 -8.48
N MET A 138 -3.07 -4.18 -8.32
CA MET A 138 -2.50 -4.99 -9.39
C MET A 138 -3.54 -5.49 -10.39
N ARG A 139 -4.83 -5.54 -10.02
CA ARG A 139 -5.94 -6.02 -10.86
C ARG A 139 -5.75 -7.44 -11.45
N GLN A 140 -4.74 -8.17 -10.99
CA GLN A 140 -4.36 -9.50 -11.45
C GLN A 140 -4.38 -10.46 -10.24
N PRO A 141 -5.55 -11.02 -9.89
CA PRO A 141 -5.71 -11.80 -8.66
C PRO A 141 -4.82 -13.04 -8.62
N VAL A 142 -4.50 -13.64 -9.76
CA VAL A 142 -3.60 -14.82 -9.84
C VAL A 142 -2.18 -14.48 -9.36
N MET A 143 -1.63 -13.35 -9.82
CA MET A 143 -0.29 -12.91 -9.41
C MET A 143 -0.29 -12.51 -7.93
N VAL A 144 -1.34 -11.84 -7.46
CA VAL A 144 -1.48 -11.45 -6.04
C VAL A 144 -1.53 -12.67 -5.14
N VAL A 145 -2.33 -13.68 -5.49
CA VAL A 145 -2.41 -14.92 -4.72
C VAL A 145 -1.08 -15.66 -4.73
N GLY A 146 -0.40 -15.79 -5.89
CA GLY A 146 0.91 -16.43 -5.97
C GLY A 146 1.97 -15.77 -5.08
N LEU A 147 2.00 -14.44 -5.06
CA LEU A 147 2.95 -13.67 -4.26
C LEU A 147 2.64 -13.78 -2.76
N LEU A 148 1.35 -13.74 -2.38
CA LEU A 148 0.93 -13.89 -0.99
C LEU A 148 1.09 -15.31 -0.44
N LEU A 149 0.98 -16.33 -1.29
CA LEU A 149 1.30 -17.72 -0.90
C LEU A 149 2.78 -17.89 -0.56
N MET A 150 3.66 -17.07 -1.14
CA MET A 150 5.07 -17.03 -0.78
C MET A 150 5.33 -16.21 0.49
N CYS A 151 4.60 -15.11 0.70
CA CYS A 151 4.82 -14.19 1.81
C CYS A 151 4.06 -14.54 3.11
N PHE A 152 2.96 -15.33 3.05
CA PHE A 152 2.07 -15.54 4.18
C PHE A 152 1.68 -17.02 4.39
N PRO A 153 1.39 -17.41 5.66
CA PRO A 153 1.00 -18.78 5.98
C PRO A 153 -0.35 -19.16 5.36
N LEU A 154 -0.45 -20.43 4.92
CA LEU A 154 -1.60 -20.98 4.18
C LEU A 154 -2.92 -21.01 4.99
N LYS A 155 -2.86 -20.78 6.31
CA LYS A 155 -4.01 -20.87 7.24
C LYS A 155 -5.15 -19.91 6.90
N GLY A 156 -4.90 -18.83 6.14
CA GLY A 156 -5.91 -17.82 5.74
C GLY A 156 -6.24 -17.75 4.25
N ILE A 157 -5.80 -18.72 3.43
CA ILE A 157 -5.86 -18.66 1.96
C ILE A 157 -7.25 -18.32 1.42
N VAL A 158 -8.28 -18.99 1.91
CA VAL A 158 -9.63 -18.85 1.37
C VAL A 158 -10.10 -17.39 1.53
N CYS A 159 -9.87 -16.80 2.69
CA CYS A 159 -10.21 -15.40 2.95
C CYS A 159 -9.33 -14.42 2.16
N MET A 160 -8.05 -14.73 1.95
CA MET A 160 -7.16 -13.93 1.11
C MET A 160 -7.62 -13.91 -0.34
N ILE A 161 -7.95 -15.07 -0.92
CA ILE A 161 -8.43 -15.19 -2.29
C ILE A 161 -9.74 -14.41 -2.45
N ILE A 162 -10.70 -14.60 -1.54
CA ILE A 162 -11.97 -13.89 -1.58
C ILE A 162 -11.73 -12.37 -1.51
N ALA A 163 -10.86 -11.90 -0.60
CA ALA A 163 -10.54 -10.48 -0.48
C ALA A 163 -9.86 -9.92 -1.72
N ALA A 164 -8.90 -10.64 -2.31
CA ALA A 164 -8.20 -10.23 -3.52
C ALA A 164 -9.13 -10.17 -4.73
N VAL A 165 -10.00 -11.16 -4.89
CA VAL A 165 -10.98 -11.22 -5.99
C VAL A 165 -12.02 -10.12 -5.85
N ILE A 166 -12.56 -9.89 -4.65
CA ILE A 166 -13.50 -8.79 -4.41
C ILE A 166 -12.83 -7.45 -4.71
N ALA A 167 -11.64 -7.20 -4.18
CA ALA A 167 -10.93 -5.94 -4.38
C ALA A 167 -10.54 -5.71 -5.86
N ALA A 168 -10.12 -6.75 -6.57
CA ALA A 168 -9.84 -6.68 -8.00
C ALA A 168 -11.11 -6.48 -8.85
N GLY A 169 -12.23 -7.07 -8.42
CA GLY A 169 -13.53 -6.98 -9.08
C GLY A 169 -14.26 -5.66 -8.87
N ILE A 170 -13.92 -4.91 -7.81
CA ILE A 170 -14.51 -3.58 -7.58
C ILE A 170 -14.03 -2.62 -8.67
N PRO A 171 -14.95 -2.11 -9.53
CA PRO A 171 -14.58 -1.24 -10.63
C PRO A 171 -14.00 0.07 -10.08
N LEU A 172 -12.95 0.58 -10.73
CA LEU A 172 -12.44 1.91 -10.42
C LEU A 172 -13.54 2.94 -10.75
N PRO A 173 -13.64 4.03 -9.97
CA PRO A 173 -14.43 5.20 -10.37
C PRO A 173 -14.09 5.58 -11.82
N LYS A 174 -15.10 5.89 -12.63
CA LYS A 174 -14.96 6.24 -14.05
C LYS A 174 -13.80 7.22 -14.38
N PRO A 175 -13.49 8.27 -13.57
CA PRO A 175 -12.35 9.14 -13.85
C PRO A 175 -10.96 8.50 -13.63
N LEU A 176 -10.86 7.35 -12.95
CA LEU A 176 -9.61 6.63 -12.67
C LEU A 176 -9.45 5.39 -13.55
N ARG A 177 -10.42 5.10 -14.42
CA ARG A 177 -10.40 3.99 -15.36
C ARG A 177 -9.70 4.48 -16.62
N LYS A 178 -8.39 4.23 -16.74
CA LYS A 178 -7.70 4.31 -18.05
C LYS A 178 -8.27 3.26 -18.99
#